data_AF-A0A3B9J150-F1
#
_entry.id   AF-A0A3B9J150-F1
#
_cell.length_a   1.000
_cell.length_b   1.000
_cell.length_c   1.000
_cell.angle_alpha   90.00
_cell.angle_beta   90.00
_cell.angle_gamma   90.00
#
_symmetry.space_group_name_H-M   'P 1'
#
loop_
_entity.id
_entity.type
_entity.pdbx_description
1 polymer ?
#
loop_
_entity_poly.entity_id
_entity_poly.type
_entity_poly.pdbx_seq_one_letter_code
_entity_poly.pdbx_strand_id
1 'polypeptide(L)'
;MKLWTEGVSKAEVEAEISAFFQALRRGDLKLARNSVTHHSDDWEHQIWSLWQDTWLIVLEDRDEEVADESFLGGLWRSDRSWLQSIDIEDSFHWDDVGERAQPDASVYVNIICDGVVTDVSAEFSVVRVDGGLALRMDRITRI
;
A
#
# COMPACT_ATOMS: atom_id res chain seq x y z
N MET A 1 -7.28 2.17 12.79
CA MET A 1 -7.72 1.00 12.03
C MET A 1 -9.22 0.81 12.20
N LYS A 2 -9.92 0.51 11.11
CA LYS A 2 -11.36 0.21 11.14
C LYS A 2 -11.60 -1.26 11.47
N LEU A 3 -12.65 -1.53 12.25
CA LEU A 3 -13.11 -2.87 12.56
C LEU A 3 -14.52 -3.07 12.01
N TRP A 4 -14.74 -4.18 11.32
CA TRP A 4 -16.05 -4.59 10.83
C TRP A 4 -16.61 -5.73 11.68
N THR A 5 -17.84 -5.57 12.18
CA THR A 5 -18.49 -6.54 13.07
C THR A 5 -19.19 -7.67 12.32
N GLU A 6 -19.46 -7.50 11.03
CA GLU A 6 -20.12 -8.46 10.13
C GLU A 6 -19.41 -8.48 8.76
N GLY A 7 -19.87 -9.30 7.81
CA GLY A 7 -19.23 -9.42 6.49
C GLY A 7 -19.05 -8.05 5.81
N VAL A 8 -17.83 -7.75 5.36
CA VAL A 8 -17.50 -6.44 4.77
C VAL A 8 -17.77 -6.48 3.25
N SER A 9 -18.31 -5.39 2.69
CA SER A 9 -18.46 -5.30 1.24
C SER A 9 -17.12 -5.01 0.56
N LYS A 10 -16.94 -5.45 -0.70
CA LYS A 10 -15.72 -5.13 -1.46
C LYS A 10 -15.45 -3.63 -1.55
N ALA A 11 -16.50 -2.84 -1.82
CA ALA A 11 -16.41 -1.39 -1.89
C ALA A 11 -15.92 -0.74 -0.57
N GLU A 12 -16.32 -1.28 0.59
CA GLU A 12 -15.80 -0.80 1.88
C GLU A 12 -14.32 -1.09 2.05
N VAL A 13 -13.83 -2.25 1.59
CA VAL A 13 -12.41 -2.59 1.64
C VAL A 13 -11.60 -1.71 0.70
N GLU A 14 -12.06 -1.54 -0.54
CA GLU A 14 -11.44 -0.67 -1.56
C GLU A 14 -11.33 0.78 -1.08
N ALA A 15 -12.37 1.27 -0.38
CA ALA A 15 -12.33 2.60 0.24
C ALA A 15 -11.28 2.72 1.35
N GLU A 16 -11.08 1.70 2.18
CA GLU A 16 -10.02 1.72 3.20
C GLU A 16 -8.61 1.61 2.59
N ILE A 17 -8.44 0.83 1.52
CA ILE A 17 -7.17 0.78 0.76
C ILE A 17 -6.88 2.16 0.15
N SER A 18 -7.88 2.77 -0.48
CA SER A 18 -7.77 4.12 -1.03
C SER A 18 -7.40 5.13 0.07
N ALA A 19 -8.02 5.06 1.24
CA ALA A 19 -7.71 5.93 2.37
C ALA A 19 -6.27 5.72 2.90
N PHE A 20 -5.77 4.48 2.90
CA PHE A 20 -4.37 4.15 3.23
C PHE A 20 -3.40 4.85 2.26
N PHE A 21 -3.60 4.71 0.95
CA PHE A 21 -2.73 5.36 -0.05
C PHE A 21 -2.86 6.88 -0.04
N GLN A 22 -4.05 7.42 0.21
CA GLN A 22 -4.21 8.86 0.41
C GLN A 22 -3.44 9.38 1.63
N ALA A 23 -3.33 8.60 2.70
CA ALA A 23 -2.50 8.95 3.86
C ALA A 23 -1.00 8.93 3.51
N LEU A 24 -0.56 7.91 2.76
CA LEU A 24 0.80 7.87 2.20
C LEU A 24 1.09 9.12 1.37
N ARG A 25 0.21 9.45 0.43
CA ARG A 25 0.38 10.60 -0.48
C ARG A 25 0.51 11.94 0.24
N ARG A 26 -0.12 12.09 1.41
CA ARG A 26 0.02 13.27 2.29
C ARG A 26 1.31 13.27 3.12
N GLY A 27 2.13 12.23 3.05
CA GLY A 27 3.32 12.02 3.88
C GLY A 27 3.03 11.58 5.31
N ASP A 28 1.78 11.21 5.62
CA ASP A 28 1.35 10.79 6.96
C ASP A 28 1.52 9.28 7.16
N LEU A 29 2.79 8.87 7.25
CA LEU A 29 3.19 7.48 7.46
C LEU A 29 2.60 6.89 8.75
N LYS A 30 2.37 7.70 9.78
CA LYS A 30 1.80 7.23 11.05
C LYS A 30 0.32 6.88 10.88
N LEU A 31 -0.43 7.73 10.18
CA LEU A 31 -1.83 7.45 9.87
C LEU A 31 -1.97 6.22 8.97
N ALA A 32 -1.17 6.14 7.89
CA ALA A 32 -1.17 4.99 6.99
C ALA A 32 -0.84 3.69 7.74
N ARG A 33 0.23 3.67 8.53
CA ARG A 33 0.58 2.50 9.35
C ARG A 33 -0.57 2.08 10.27
N ASN A 34 -1.27 3.03 10.89
CA ASN A 34 -2.30 2.74 11.87
C ASN A 34 -3.69 2.51 11.26
N SER A 35 -3.89 2.70 9.95
CA SER A 35 -5.20 2.49 9.31
C SER A 35 -5.48 1.02 9.04
N VAL A 36 -4.44 0.21 8.89
CA VAL A 36 -4.49 -1.25 8.62
C VAL A 36 -3.65 -2.02 9.63
N THR A 37 -3.89 -3.33 9.76
CA THR A 37 -2.90 -4.25 10.34
C THR A 37 -1.81 -4.57 9.31
N HIS A 38 -0.70 -5.14 9.76
CA HIS A 38 0.41 -5.53 8.89
C HIS A 38 0.76 -6.99 9.13
N HIS A 39 1.04 -7.73 8.06
CA HIS A 39 1.48 -9.12 8.18
C HIS A 39 2.84 -9.23 8.89
N SER A 40 3.74 -8.27 8.67
CA SER A 40 4.99 -8.14 9.42
C SER A 40 5.01 -6.83 10.20
N ASP A 41 5.74 -6.80 11.32
CA ASP A 41 6.01 -5.55 12.05
C ASP A 41 6.99 -4.62 11.31
N ASP A 42 7.40 -5.00 10.11
CA ASP A 42 8.47 -4.36 9.34
C ASP A 42 7.97 -3.28 8.38
N TRP A 43 7.29 -2.30 8.98
CA TRP A 43 6.76 -1.13 8.29
C TRP A 43 7.85 -0.33 7.53
N GLU A 44 9.07 -0.27 8.08
CA GLU A 44 10.16 0.48 7.46
C GLU A 44 10.62 -0.19 6.17
N HIS A 45 10.76 -1.52 6.16
CA HIS A 45 11.04 -2.23 4.92
C HIS A 45 9.92 -2.12 3.89
N GLN A 46 8.64 -2.12 4.29
CA GLN A 46 7.55 -1.93 3.33
C GLN A 46 7.60 -0.56 2.62
N ILE A 47 7.84 0.52 3.37
CA ILE A 47 7.95 1.86 2.77
C ILE A 47 9.22 1.99 1.92
N TRP A 48 10.32 1.37 2.34
CA TRP A 48 11.53 1.34 1.53
C TRP A 48 11.34 0.55 0.23
N SER A 49 10.71 -0.63 0.27
CA SER A 49 10.40 -1.41 -0.93
C SER A 49 9.49 -0.64 -1.87
N LEU A 50 8.47 0.05 -1.34
CA LEU A 50 7.64 0.94 -2.17
C LEU A 50 8.49 1.99 -2.88
N TRP A 51 9.39 2.66 -2.15
CA TRP A 51 10.27 3.68 -2.73
C TRP A 51 11.20 3.12 -3.80
N GLN A 52 11.85 1.99 -3.50
CA GLN A 52 12.80 1.34 -4.40
C GLN A 52 12.12 0.84 -5.68
N ASP A 53 10.98 0.17 -5.54
CA ASP A 53 10.31 -0.49 -6.67
C ASP A 53 9.44 0.48 -7.48
N THR A 54 9.27 1.73 -7.03
CA THR A 54 8.51 2.74 -7.77
C THR A 54 9.34 3.98 -8.07
N TRP A 55 9.63 4.81 -7.08
CA TRP A 55 10.23 6.12 -7.26
C TRP A 55 11.63 6.05 -7.87
N LEU A 56 12.47 5.10 -7.44
CA LEU A 56 13.81 4.96 -8.05
C LEU A 56 13.73 4.57 -9.52
N ILE A 57 12.76 3.74 -9.93
CA ILE A 57 12.56 3.38 -11.33
C ILE A 57 12.14 4.62 -12.15
N VAL A 58 11.23 5.45 -11.60
CA VAL A 58 10.81 6.69 -12.26
C VAL A 58 11.99 7.66 -12.44
N LEU A 59 12.89 7.73 -11.47
CA LEU A 59 14.09 8.56 -11.56
C LEU A 59 15.10 8.01 -12.58
N GLU A 60 15.32 6.69 -12.59
CA GLU A 60 16.16 6.01 -13.58
C GLU A 60 15.68 6.31 -15.01
N ASP A 61 14.37 6.24 -15.26
CA ASP A 61 13.76 6.57 -16.56
C ASP A 61 13.97 8.05 -16.97
N ARG A 62 14.26 8.92 -16.00
CA ARG A 62 14.51 10.36 -16.21
C ARG A 62 15.98 10.73 -16.25
N ASP A 63 16.89 9.76 -16.10
CA ASP A 63 18.33 10.01 -15.92
C ASP A 63 18.59 10.94 -14.70
N GLU A 64 17.78 10.79 -13.64
CA GLU A 64 17.91 11.50 -12.38
C GLU A 64 18.46 10.56 -11.30
N GLU A 65 19.43 11.01 -10.51
CA GLU A 65 20.02 10.26 -9.41
C GLU A 65 19.64 10.89 -8.06
N VAL A 66 19.48 10.04 -7.04
CA VAL A 66 19.43 10.50 -5.65
C VAL A 66 20.79 10.37 -4.97
N ALA A 67 21.03 11.19 -3.96
CA ALA A 67 22.28 11.17 -3.22
C ALA A 67 22.54 9.84 -2.48
N ASP A 68 21.49 9.10 -2.13
CA ASP A 68 21.59 7.81 -1.44
C ASP A 68 20.36 6.93 -1.69
N GLU A 69 20.57 5.79 -2.34
CA GLU A 69 19.56 4.76 -2.66
C GLU A 69 19.47 3.64 -1.61
N SER A 70 20.36 3.65 -0.62
CA SER A 70 20.45 2.58 0.36
C SER A 70 19.36 2.67 1.43
N PHE A 71 18.96 1.52 1.96
CA PHE A 71 18.07 1.46 3.11
C PHE A 71 18.60 2.28 4.30
N LEU A 72 19.90 2.16 4.59
CA LEU A 72 20.57 2.82 5.72
C LEU A 72 20.76 4.33 5.52
N GLY A 73 20.83 4.80 4.28
CA GLY A 73 20.89 6.22 3.92
C GLY A 73 19.67 7.01 4.35
N GLY A 74 18.51 6.35 4.41
CA GLY A 74 17.28 6.91 4.97
C GLY A 74 16.70 8.08 4.18
N LEU A 75 17.14 8.31 2.94
CA LEU A 75 16.59 9.38 2.09
C LEU A 75 15.10 9.17 1.85
N TRP A 76 14.71 7.95 1.50
CA TRP A 76 13.32 7.49 1.37
C TRP A 76 12.41 7.83 2.57
N ARG A 77 13.01 7.95 3.78
CA ARG A 77 12.30 8.23 5.04
C ARG A 77 12.30 9.71 5.40
N SER A 78 13.43 10.38 5.15
CA SER A 78 13.69 11.76 5.55
C SER A 78 13.12 12.76 4.56
N ASP A 79 13.22 12.47 3.26
CA ASP A 79 12.47 13.15 2.22
C ASP A 79 11.26 12.31 1.82
N ARG A 80 10.07 12.87 2.03
CA ARG A 80 8.78 12.23 1.77
C ARG A 80 8.06 12.84 0.58
N SER A 81 8.69 13.75 -0.15
CA SER A 81 8.11 14.41 -1.32
C SER A 81 7.69 13.39 -2.39
N TRP A 82 8.47 12.32 -2.57
CA TRP A 82 8.19 11.22 -3.49
C TRP A 82 6.83 10.53 -3.25
N LEU A 83 6.33 10.53 -2.01
CA LEU A 83 5.03 9.92 -1.70
C LEU A 83 3.88 10.63 -2.42
N GLN A 84 4.02 11.92 -2.77
CA GLN A 84 2.99 12.68 -3.51
C GLN A 84 2.76 12.13 -4.92
N SER A 85 3.76 11.43 -5.45
CA SER A 85 3.74 10.76 -6.75
C SER A 85 3.06 9.40 -6.70
N ILE A 86 2.84 8.83 -5.50
CA ILE A 86 2.21 7.52 -5.34
C ILE A 86 0.69 7.65 -5.41
N ASP A 87 0.09 6.80 -6.23
CA ASP A 87 -1.35 6.58 -6.35
C ASP A 87 -1.64 5.10 -6.62
N ILE A 88 -2.90 4.74 -6.80
CA ILE A 88 -3.34 3.38 -7.17
C ILE A 88 -4.29 3.41 -8.35
N GLU A 89 -4.38 2.32 -9.09
CA GLU A 89 -5.43 2.17 -10.10
C GLU A 89 -6.83 2.08 -9.46
N ASP A 90 -7.85 2.53 -10.19
CA ASP A 90 -9.25 2.41 -9.76
C ASP A 90 -9.75 0.96 -9.80
N SER A 91 -9.03 0.06 -10.47
CA SER A 91 -9.39 -1.36 -10.60
C SER A 91 -8.73 -2.21 -9.52
N PHE A 92 -9.58 -2.87 -8.72
CA PHE A 92 -9.16 -3.81 -7.68
C PHE A 92 -9.37 -5.25 -8.16
N HIS A 93 -8.36 -6.09 -7.94
CA HIS A 93 -8.38 -7.50 -8.32
C HIS A 93 -8.63 -8.35 -7.08
N TRP A 94 -9.76 -9.04 -7.05
CA TRP A 94 -10.18 -9.88 -5.94
C TRP A 94 -10.00 -11.35 -6.26
N ASP A 95 -9.39 -12.11 -5.35
CA ASP A 95 -9.28 -13.58 -5.47
C ASP A 95 -10.57 -14.30 -5.05
N ASP A 96 -11.49 -13.60 -4.37
CA ASP A 96 -12.80 -14.13 -3.96
C ASP A 96 -13.92 -13.76 -4.96
N VAL A 97 -14.84 -14.71 -5.19
CA VAL A 97 -15.91 -14.65 -6.21
C VAL A 97 -17.22 -14.02 -5.72
N GLY A 98 -17.33 -13.67 -4.44
CA GLY A 98 -18.53 -13.05 -3.85
C GLY A 98 -18.56 -11.52 -3.90
N GLU A 99 -19.71 -10.92 -3.58
CA GLU A 99 -19.86 -9.45 -3.41
C GLU A 99 -19.39 -8.94 -2.04
N ARG A 100 -19.33 -9.84 -1.05
CA ARG A 100 -18.80 -9.57 0.30
C ARG A 100 -17.49 -10.29 0.46
N ALA A 101 -16.47 -9.58 0.93
CA ALA A 101 -15.19 -10.17 1.22
C ALA A 101 -15.33 -11.09 2.44
N GLN A 102 -15.04 -12.37 2.23
CA GLN A 102 -14.92 -13.33 3.32
C GLN A 102 -13.64 -13.08 4.12
N PRO A 103 -13.54 -13.61 5.35
CA PRO A 103 -12.24 -13.77 5.99
C PRO A 103 -11.27 -14.47 5.04
N ASP A 104 -10.03 -13.99 5.02
CA ASP A 104 -8.94 -14.44 4.17
C ASP A 104 -9.13 -14.13 2.67
N ALA A 105 -10.10 -13.28 2.32
CA ALA A 105 -10.20 -12.73 0.97
C ALA A 105 -9.04 -11.76 0.71
N SER A 106 -8.30 -12.01 -0.36
CA SER A 106 -7.23 -11.16 -0.85
C SER A 106 -7.73 -10.20 -1.93
N VAL A 107 -7.14 -9.01 -1.94
CA VAL A 107 -7.32 -7.99 -2.96
C VAL A 107 -5.97 -7.38 -3.32
N TYR A 108 -5.76 -7.22 -4.62
CA TYR A 108 -4.58 -6.61 -5.21
C TYR A 108 -4.97 -5.30 -5.89
N VAL A 109 -4.09 -4.32 -5.79
CA VAL A 109 -4.21 -3.07 -6.55
C VAL A 109 -2.84 -2.68 -7.08
N ASN A 110 -2.80 -2.26 -8.34
CA ASN A 110 -1.57 -1.79 -8.96
C ASN A 110 -1.26 -0.37 -8.49
N ILE A 111 0.03 -0.10 -8.30
CA ILE A 111 0.55 1.18 -7.86
C ILE A 111 0.85 2.04 -9.09
N ILE A 112 0.42 3.29 -9.03
CA ILE A 112 0.78 4.33 -9.97
C ILE A 112 1.87 5.17 -9.33
N CYS A 113 2.91 5.51 -10.09
CA CYS A 113 3.97 6.43 -9.67
C CYS A 113 4.10 7.54 -10.71
N ASP A 114 3.93 8.79 -10.26
CA ASP A 114 3.95 10.01 -11.07
C ASP A 114 3.07 9.94 -12.32
N GLY A 115 1.87 9.37 -12.16
CA GLY A 115 0.87 9.23 -13.21
C GLY A 115 1.11 8.04 -14.16
N VAL A 116 2.12 7.21 -13.93
CA VAL A 116 2.43 6.02 -14.72
C VAL A 116 2.10 4.75 -13.93
N VAL A 117 1.37 3.81 -14.55
CA VAL A 117 1.13 2.49 -13.96
C VAL A 117 2.47 1.75 -13.89
N THR A 118 2.82 1.28 -12.70
CA THR A 118 4.06 0.53 -12.45
C THR A 118 3.81 -0.96 -12.52
N ASP A 119 4.88 -1.75 -12.66
CA ASP A 119 4.83 -3.20 -12.44
C ASP A 119 4.85 -3.54 -10.94
N VAL A 120 4.28 -2.69 -10.07
CA VAL A 120 4.22 -2.91 -8.62
C VAL A 120 2.77 -3.01 -8.19
N SER A 121 2.47 -4.01 -7.37
CA SER A 121 1.16 -4.20 -6.75
C SER A 121 1.26 -4.22 -5.23
N ALA A 122 0.19 -3.75 -4.59
CA ALA A 122 -0.03 -3.89 -3.16
C ALA A 122 -1.10 -4.96 -2.92
N GLU A 123 -0.76 -5.94 -2.08
CA GLU A 123 -1.67 -7.00 -1.65
C GLU A 123 -2.19 -6.71 -0.24
N PHE A 124 -3.52 -6.82 -0.10
CA PHE A 124 -4.21 -6.74 1.17
C PHE A 124 -5.10 -7.95 1.38
N SER A 125 -5.34 -8.30 2.64
CA SER A 125 -6.27 -9.35 3.04
C SER A 125 -7.27 -8.84 4.07
N VAL A 126 -8.49 -9.36 4.02
CA VAL A 126 -9.45 -9.23 5.12
C VAL A 126 -9.16 -10.31 6.16
N VAL A 127 -8.76 -9.93 7.38
CA VAL A 127 -8.35 -10.88 8.42
C VAL A 127 -9.25 -10.80 9.64
N ARG A 128 -9.36 -11.92 10.36
CA ARG A 128 -9.98 -11.94 11.69
C ARG A 128 -9.01 -11.40 12.74
N VAL A 129 -9.52 -10.50 13.57
CA VAL A 129 -8.82 -9.96 14.74
C VAL A 129 -9.75 -9.97 15.95
N ASP A 130 -9.21 -9.71 17.14
CA ASP A 130 -10.03 -9.51 18.33
C ASP A 130 -11.03 -8.36 18.10
N GLY A 131 -12.32 -8.68 18.08
CA GLY A 131 -13.40 -7.71 17.90
C GLY A 131 -14.00 -7.62 16.49
N GLY A 132 -13.52 -8.39 15.50
CA GLY A 132 -14.17 -8.47 14.19
C GLY A 132 -13.24 -8.80 13.03
N LEU A 133 -13.51 -8.18 11.88
CA LEU A 133 -12.65 -8.21 10.70
C LEU A 133 -11.88 -6.89 10.57
N ALA A 134 -10.66 -6.97 10.05
CA ALA A 134 -9.82 -5.82 9.75
C ALA A 134 -9.11 -6.00 8.41
N LEU A 135 -8.68 -4.88 7.82
CA LEU A 135 -7.81 -4.91 6.66
C LEU A 135 -6.36 -5.12 7.12
N ARG A 136 -5.65 -6.02 6.44
CA ARG A 136 -4.21 -6.25 6.62
C ARG A 136 -3.47 -5.92 5.35
N MET A 137 -2.41 -5.14 5.46
CA MET A 137 -1.42 -5.01 4.40
C MET A 137 -0.48 -6.23 4.46
N ASP A 138 -0.43 -6.99 3.38
CA ASP A 138 0.39 -8.20 3.31
C ASP A 138 1.78 -7.89 2.78
N ARG A 139 1.86 -7.31 1.58
CA ARG A 139 3.13 -6.96 0.92
C ARG A 139 2.93 -5.98 -0.23
N ILE A 140 4.05 -5.35 -0.60
CA ILE A 140 4.23 -4.63 -1.85
C ILE A 140 5.19 -5.49 -2.69
N THR A 141 4.86 -5.74 -3.95
CA THR A 141 5.64 -6.66 -4.78
C THR A 141 5.64 -6.21 -6.23
N ARG A 142 6.83 -6.24 -6.83
CA ARG A 142 7.02 -6.10 -8.27
C ARG A 142 6.56 -7.38 -8.99
N ILE A 143 5.66 -7.25 -9.97
CA ILE A 143 5.02 -8.33 -10.73
C ILE A 143 5.72 -8.61 -12.06
#